data_AF-A0A8C9D3A7-F1
#
_entry.id   AF-A0A8C9D3A7-F1
#
_cell.length_a   1.000
_cell.length_b   1.000
_cell.length_c   1.000
_cell.angle_alpha   90.00
_cell.angle_beta   90.00
_cell.angle_gamma   90.00
#
_symmetry.space_group_name_H-M   'P 1'
#
loop_
_entity.id
_entity.type
_entity.pdbx_description
1 polymer ?
#
loop_
_entity_poly.entity_id
_entity_poly.type
_entity_poly.pdbx_seq_one_letter_code
_entity_poly.pdbx_strand_id
1 'polypeptide(L)'
;MEETPPPGCSKPHLEKLTLGITRILESSPGVTDVTIIEKPPAERHMISSWEQKNNCMLPEDVKNFYLMTNGFHMTWSVKLDEHTIPLGSMVINSISKLTQLNQSSVYSLPNAPTLTDLEDDALEGAELN
;
A
#
# COMPACT_ATOMS: atom_id res chain seq x y z
N MET A 1 21.04 -5.92 -26.84
CA MET A 1 20.77 -4.57 -26.33
C MET A 1 19.41 -4.65 -25.66
N GLU A 2 19.41 -4.78 -24.34
CA GLU A 2 18.19 -4.82 -23.54
C GLU A 2 17.81 -3.35 -23.29
N GLU A 3 16.87 -2.84 -24.07
CA GLU A 3 16.36 -1.48 -23.92
C GLU A 3 15.67 -1.38 -22.56
N THR A 4 16.31 -0.67 -21.64
CA THR A 4 15.71 -0.25 -20.38
C THR A 4 14.59 0.73 -20.72
N PRO A 5 13.34 0.49 -20.28
CA PRO A 5 12.23 1.38 -20.58
C PRO A 5 12.50 2.77 -19.97
N PRO A 6 12.04 3.85 -20.63
CA PRO A 6 12.32 5.21 -20.21
C PRO A 6 11.80 5.45 -18.77
N PRO A 7 12.58 6.14 -17.91
CA PRO A 7 12.15 6.49 -16.57
C PRO A 7 11.08 7.57 -16.68
N GLY A 8 9.84 7.25 -16.34
CA GLY A 8 8.76 8.25 -16.26
C GLY A 8 7.43 7.86 -16.91
N CYS A 9 7.26 6.64 -17.40
CA CYS A 9 5.93 6.17 -17.80
C CYS A 9 5.40 5.21 -16.73
N SER A 10 4.78 5.77 -15.69
CA SER A 10 3.93 4.99 -14.79
C SER A 10 2.93 4.21 -15.65
N LYS A 11 2.99 2.88 -15.57
CA LYS A 11 2.04 2.04 -16.32
C LYS A 11 0.62 2.47 -15.91
N PRO A 12 -0.34 2.58 -16.83
CA PRO A 12 -1.67 3.16 -16.55
C PRO A 12 -2.44 2.38 -15.47
N HIS A 13 -2.12 1.10 -15.24
CA HIS A 13 -2.71 0.34 -14.12
C HIS A 13 -2.14 0.75 -12.76
N LEU A 14 -0.90 1.23 -12.69
CA LEU A 14 -0.29 1.72 -11.45
C LEU A 14 -0.85 3.06 -11.00
N GLU A 15 -1.21 3.92 -11.95
CA GLU A 15 -1.88 5.17 -11.62
C GLU A 15 -3.25 4.89 -10.99
N LYS A 16 -3.98 3.89 -11.52
CA LYS A 16 -5.23 3.43 -10.90
C LYS A 16 -4.98 2.80 -9.53
N LEU A 17 -3.94 1.97 -9.41
CA LEU A 17 -3.58 1.29 -8.17
C LEU A 17 -3.21 2.27 -7.05
N THR A 18 -2.42 3.27 -7.39
CA THR A 18 -1.92 4.30 -6.47
C THR A 18 -2.84 5.52 -6.42
N LEU A 19 -4.02 5.45 -7.06
CA LEU A 19 -4.99 6.56 -7.12
C LEU A 19 -4.37 7.90 -7.57
N GLY A 20 -3.36 7.85 -8.43
CA GLY A 20 -2.65 9.02 -8.95
C GLY A 20 -1.60 9.63 -8.01
N ILE A 21 -1.15 8.93 -6.96
CA ILE A 21 -0.08 9.42 -6.07
C ILE A 21 1.19 9.78 -6.83
N THR A 22 1.57 9.01 -7.86
CA THR A 22 2.73 9.32 -8.73
C THR A 22 2.61 10.73 -9.31
N ARG A 23 1.45 11.06 -9.87
CA ARG A 23 1.19 12.35 -10.49
C ARG A 23 1.22 13.51 -9.49
N ILE A 24 0.72 13.29 -8.27
CA ILE A 24 0.75 14.29 -7.20
C ILE A 24 2.20 14.58 -6.77
N LEU A 25 3.01 13.53 -6.63
CA LEU A 25 4.43 13.66 -6.27
C LEU A 25 5.21 14.37 -7.38
N GLU A 26 5.02 13.99 -8.64
CA GLU A 26 5.67 14.65 -9.78
C GLU A 26 5.25 16.11 -9.97
N SER A 27 4.03 16.46 -9.55
CA SER A 27 3.54 17.85 -9.57
C SER A 27 4.09 18.69 -8.42
N SER A 28 4.69 18.07 -7.40
CA SER A 28 5.16 18.75 -6.21
C SER A 28 6.52 19.42 -6.46
N PRO A 29 6.67 20.73 -6.23
CA PRO A 29 7.91 21.43 -6.49
C PRO A 29 9.04 20.88 -5.60
N GLY A 30 10.15 20.53 -6.24
CA GLY A 30 11.32 19.95 -5.56
C GLY A 30 11.30 18.44 -5.42
N VAL A 31 10.20 17.74 -5.72
CA VAL A 31 10.20 16.27 -5.76
C VAL A 31 10.86 15.79 -7.05
N THR A 32 11.78 14.82 -6.92
CA THR A 32 12.50 14.19 -8.03
C THR A 32 12.58 12.68 -7.81
N ASP A 33 12.99 11.93 -8.84
CA ASP A 33 13.29 10.49 -8.74
C ASP A 33 12.11 9.66 -8.20
N VAL A 34 10.90 9.99 -8.63
CA VAL A 34 9.71 9.20 -8.33
C VAL A 34 9.81 7.87 -9.08
N THR A 35 9.92 6.79 -8.33
CA THR A 35 10.15 5.44 -8.86
C THR A 35 9.18 4.47 -8.23
N ILE A 36 8.58 3.60 -9.05
CA ILE A 36 7.70 2.53 -8.59
C ILE A 36 8.20 1.19 -9.11
N ILE A 37 8.52 0.31 -8.16
CA ILE A 37 9.02 -1.03 -8.40
C ILE A 37 7.88 -2.00 -8.08
N GLU A 38 7.19 -2.43 -9.12
CA GLU A 38 6.21 -3.51 -9.04
C GLU A 38 6.89 -4.83 -8.80
N LYS A 39 6.30 -5.66 -7.96
CA LYS A 39 6.68 -7.06 -7.85
C LYS A 39 5.85 -7.91 -8.80
N PRO A 40 6.41 -9.04 -9.29
CA PRO A 40 5.67 -9.96 -10.15
C PRO A 40 4.38 -10.42 -9.46
N PRO A 41 3.33 -10.77 -10.22
CA PRO A 41 2.11 -11.38 -9.70
C PRO A 41 2.38 -12.53 -8.73
N ALA A 42 1.58 -12.63 -7.67
CA ALA A 42 1.61 -13.79 -6.78
C ALA A 42 0.91 -14.97 -7.47
N GLU A 43 1.44 -16.17 -7.27
CA GLU A 43 0.77 -17.37 -7.74
C GLU A 43 -0.41 -17.72 -6.82
N ARG A 44 -1.49 -18.27 -7.39
CA ARG A 44 -2.70 -18.64 -6.62
C ARG A 44 -2.38 -19.50 -5.41
N HIS A 45 -1.44 -20.43 -5.55
CA HIS A 45 -1.03 -21.32 -4.46
C HIS A 45 -0.34 -20.57 -3.32
N MET A 46 0.35 -19.45 -3.57
CA MET A 46 0.95 -18.62 -2.52
C MET A 46 -0.12 -17.97 -1.66
N ILE A 47 -1.20 -17.51 -2.30
CA ILE A 47 -2.37 -16.96 -1.61
C ILE A 47 -3.03 -18.02 -0.75
N SER A 48 -3.36 -19.18 -1.34
CA SER A 48 -3.95 -20.29 -0.61
C SER A 48 -3.07 -20.80 0.54
N SER A 49 -1.75 -20.86 0.35
CA SER A 49 -0.80 -21.25 1.41
C SER A 49 -0.78 -20.23 2.54
N TRP A 50 -0.86 -18.93 2.24
CA TRP A 50 -0.94 -17.89 3.26
C TRP A 50 -2.26 -17.96 4.03
N GLU A 51 -3.39 -18.15 3.34
CA GLU A 51 -4.72 -18.30 3.94
C GLU A 51 -4.78 -19.51 4.89
N GLN A 52 -4.28 -20.66 4.44
CA GLN A 52 -4.16 -21.86 5.27
C GLN A 52 -3.28 -21.64 6.49
N LYS A 53 -2.13 -20.96 6.32
CA LYS A 53 -1.19 -20.68 7.42
C LYS A 53 -1.78 -19.74 8.47
N ASN A 54 -2.55 -18.74 8.06
CA ASN A 54 -3.15 -17.75 8.96
C ASN A 54 -4.60 -18.10 9.38
N ASN A 55 -5.08 -19.25 8.92
CA ASN A 55 -6.42 -19.76 9.19
C ASN A 55 -7.53 -18.73 8.89
N CYS A 56 -7.35 -17.96 7.82
CA CYS A 56 -8.24 -16.87 7.41
C CYS A 56 -8.38 -16.78 5.89
N MET A 57 -9.42 -16.10 5.42
CA MET A 57 -9.67 -15.86 4.00
C MET A 57 -9.43 -14.38 3.70
N LEU A 58 -8.62 -14.09 2.69
CA LEU A 58 -8.45 -12.72 2.21
C LEU A 58 -9.73 -12.25 1.48
N PRO A 59 -10.08 -10.96 1.57
CA PRO A 59 -11.12 -10.38 0.72
C PRO A 59 -10.77 -10.53 -0.77
N GLU A 60 -11.77 -10.65 -1.63
CA GLU A 60 -11.58 -10.92 -3.06
C GLU A 60 -10.75 -9.82 -3.75
N ASP A 61 -10.98 -8.56 -3.39
CA ASP A 61 -10.20 -7.43 -3.91
C ASP A 61 -8.72 -7.51 -3.55
N VAL A 62 -8.41 -8.00 -2.34
CA VAL A 62 -7.02 -8.20 -1.88
C VAL A 62 -6.37 -9.36 -2.62
N LYS A 63 -7.10 -10.45 -2.86
CA LYS A 63 -6.59 -11.56 -3.69
C LYS A 63 -6.31 -11.08 -5.11
N ASN A 64 -7.25 -10.36 -5.72
CA ASN A 64 -7.10 -9.80 -7.06
C ASN A 64 -5.92 -8.84 -7.15
N PHE A 65 -5.70 -8.02 -6.11
CA PHE A 65 -4.49 -7.20 -6.01
C PHE A 65 -3.23 -8.07 -6.07
N TYR A 66 -3.11 -9.09 -5.22
CA TYR A 66 -1.92 -9.94 -5.19
C TYR A 66 -1.72 -10.78 -6.46
N LEU A 67 -2.81 -11.18 -7.11
CA LEU A 67 -2.79 -11.85 -8.42
C LEU A 67 -2.40 -10.91 -9.57
N MET A 68 -2.57 -9.59 -9.41
CA MET A 68 -2.14 -8.59 -10.38
C MET A 68 -0.70 -8.12 -10.09
N THR A 69 -0.35 -7.89 -8.82
CA THR A 69 0.99 -7.47 -8.38
C THR A 69 1.25 -7.93 -6.95
N ASN A 70 2.37 -8.60 -6.67
CA ASN A 70 2.69 -9.11 -5.33
C ASN A 70 3.27 -8.05 -4.39
N GLY A 71 2.57 -6.91 -4.30
CA GLY A 71 3.03 -5.69 -3.64
C GLY A 71 3.92 -4.84 -4.54
N PHE A 72 4.25 -3.64 -4.07
CA PHE A 72 5.11 -2.70 -4.78
C PHE A 72 5.95 -1.89 -3.79
N HIS A 73 7.01 -1.29 -4.29
CA HIS A 73 7.80 -0.31 -3.56
C HIS A 73 7.88 0.96 -4.37
N MET A 74 7.34 2.03 -3.80
CA MET A 74 7.41 3.37 -4.37
C MET A 74 8.37 4.21 -3.53
N THR A 75 9.27 4.92 -4.18
CA THR A 75 10.21 5.84 -3.53
C THR A 75 10.25 7.16 -4.27
N TRP A 76 10.46 8.25 -3.53
CA TRP A 76 10.68 9.56 -4.12
C TRP A 76 11.74 10.32 -3.35
N SER A 77 12.47 11.15 -4.08
CA SER A 77 13.48 12.04 -3.53
C SER A 77 13.01 13.48 -3.63
N VAL A 78 13.71 14.35 -2.91
CA VAL A 78 13.60 15.80 -3.12
C VAL A 78 14.96 16.35 -3.49
N LYS A 79 14.96 17.32 -4.38
CA LYS A 79 16.12 18.11 -4.71
C LYS A 79 16.17 19.33 -3.79
N LEU A 80 17.16 19.35 -2.91
CA LEU A 80 17.51 20.49 -2.08
C LEU A 80 18.86 21.04 -2.58
N ASP A 81 18.84 22.22 -3.17
CA ASP A 81 20.01 22.84 -3.82
C ASP A 81 20.66 21.92 -4.87
N GLU A 82 21.91 21.51 -4.66
CA GLU A 82 22.65 20.56 -5.53
C GLU A 82 22.49 19.09 -5.10
N HIS A 83 21.77 18.81 -4.02
CA HIS A 83 21.68 17.47 -3.43
C HIS A 83 20.29 16.86 -3.64
N THR A 84 20.26 15.62 -4.15
CA THR A 84 19.05 14.79 -4.17
C THR A 84 19.02 13.95 -2.89
N ILE A 85 17.98 14.14 -2.08
CA ILE A 85 17.80 13.46 -0.80
C ILE A 85 16.57 12.54 -0.89
N PRO A 86 16.69 11.24 -0.60
CA PRO A 86 15.53 10.35 -0.52
C PRO A 86 14.60 10.82 0.61
N LEU A 87 13.38 11.24 0.27
CA LEU A 87 12.45 11.83 1.23
C LEU A 87 11.49 10.79 1.79
N GLY A 88 10.94 9.94 0.91
CA GLY A 88 9.86 9.06 1.32
C GLY A 88 9.79 7.77 0.52
N SER A 89 9.16 6.78 1.15
CA SER A 89 8.86 5.49 0.56
C SER A 89 7.46 5.02 0.97
N MET A 90 6.78 4.37 0.03
CA MET A 90 5.53 3.66 0.24
C MET A 90 5.75 2.21 -0.18
N VAL A 91 5.50 1.28 0.74
CA VAL A 91 5.72 -0.15 0.51
C VAL A 91 4.43 -0.92 0.76
N ILE A 92 3.98 -1.65 -0.26
CA ILE A 92 3.03 -2.75 -0.06
C ILE A 92 3.81 -4.06 -0.04
N ASN A 93 3.69 -4.76 1.08
CA ASN A 93 4.35 -6.03 1.30
C ASN A 93 3.80 -7.12 0.37
N SER A 94 4.68 -8.05 0.01
CA SER A 94 4.28 -9.28 -0.66
C SER A 94 3.47 -10.15 0.29
N ILE A 95 2.61 -10.99 -0.26
CA ILE A 95 1.72 -11.83 0.54
C ILE A 95 2.45 -12.69 1.58
N SER A 96 3.65 -13.19 1.24
CA SER A 96 4.48 -13.99 2.15
C SER A 96 4.93 -13.23 3.41
N LYS A 97 4.94 -11.90 3.37
CA LYS A 97 5.33 -11.01 4.47
C LYS A 97 4.12 -10.43 5.23
N LEU A 98 2.89 -10.75 4.81
CA LEU A 98 1.71 -10.34 5.56
C LEU A 98 1.60 -11.12 6.86
N THR A 99 1.25 -10.42 7.92
CA THR A 99 1.03 -10.97 9.26
C THR A 99 -0.36 -10.58 9.74
N GLN A 100 -1.02 -11.51 10.44
CA GLN A 100 -2.33 -11.26 11.03
C GLN A 100 -2.20 -10.30 12.23
N LEU A 101 -2.97 -9.21 12.25
CA LEU A 101 -2.86 -8.20 13.31
C LEU A 101 -3.50 -8.66 14.64
N ASN A 102 -4.48 -9.54 14.61
CA ASN A 102 -5.18 -10.04 15.81
C ASN A 102 -4.31 -10.87 16.78
N GLN A 103 -3.11 -11.28 16.35
CA GLN A 103 -2.14 -12.00 17.19
C GLN A 103 -1.04 -11.09 17.72
N SER A 104 -1.02 -9.80 17.36
CA SER A 104 -0.04 -8.88 17.90
C SER A 104 -0.47 -8.46 19.31
N SER A 105 0.34 -8.86 20.30
CA SER A 105 0.14 -8.64 21.74
C SER A 105 -0.09 -7.19 22.13
N VAL A 106 0.24 -6.25 21.23
CA VAL A 106 0.05 -4.81 21.37
C VAL A 106 -1.44 -4.42 21.41
N TYR A 107 -2.31 -5.15 20.69
CA TYR A 107 -3.77 -4.95 20.72
C TYR A 107 -4.48 -5.87 21.72
N SER A 108 -3.75 -6.76 22.39
CA SER A 108 -4.28 -7.65 23.44
C SER A 108 -4.17 -7.04 24.84
N LEU A 109 -3.61 -5.83 24.97
CA LEU A 109 -3.53 -5.14 26.25
C LEU A 109 -4.95 -4.68 26.65
N PRO A 110 -5.32 -4.78 27.95
CA PRO A 110 -6.66 -4.43 28.43
C PRO A 110 -7.05 -2.96 28.21
N ASN A 111 -6.09 -2.11 27.87
CA ASN A 111 -6.27 -0.68 27.64
C ASN A 111 -5.75 -0.23 26.27
N ALA A 112 -5.45 -1.15 25.35
CA ALA A 112 -5.04 -0.77 24.01
C ALA A 112 -6.25 -0.21 23.25
N PRO A 113 -6.08 0.90 22.49
CA PRO A 113 -7.12 1.34 21.58
C PRO A 113 -7.40 0.23 20.57
N THR A 114 -8.67 -0.10 20.45
CA THR A 114 -9.21 -1.15 19.60
C THR A 114 -9.96 -0.51 18.43
N LEU A 115 -10.27 -1.30 17.41
CA LEU A 115 -11.06 -0.83 16.27
C LEU A 115 -12.47 -0.36 16.67
N THR A 116 -12.96 -0.72 17.85
CA THR A 116 -14.25 -0.25 18.41
C THR A 116 -14.17 1.15 19.00
N ASP A 117 -12.97 1.68 19.28
CA ASP A 117 -12.81 3.08 19.74
C ASP A 117 -12.94 4.11 18.59
N LEU A 118 -13.05 3.64 17.34
CA LEU A 118 -13.20 4.47 16.13
C LEU A 118 -14.66 4.57 15.65
N GLU A 119 -15.63 4.09 16.43
CA GLU A 119 -17.05 4.31 16.15
C GLU A 119 -17.36 5.81 16.36
N ASP A 120 -17.22 6.58 15.28
CA ASP A 120 -17.50 8.01 15.20
C ASP A 120 -19.00 8.26 15.48
N ASP A 121 -19.30 9.14 16.45
CA ASP A 121 -20.64 9.57 16.88
C ASP A 121 -21.37 10.33 15.74
N ALA A 122 -21.70 9.65 14.65
CA ALA A 122 -22.49 10.19 13.54
C ALA A 122 -24.00 10.18 13.84
N LEU A 123 -24.40 10.46 15.09
CA LEU A 123 -25.79 10.60 15.52
C LEU A 123 -25.99 11.88 16.37
N GLU A 124 -25.44 13.01 15.94
CA GLU A 124 -25.98 14.32 16.30
C GLU A 124 -26.92 14.82 15.20
N GLY A 125 -28.22 14.94 15.51
CA GLY A 125 -29.12 15.85 14.79
C GLY A 125 -30.18 15.23 13.88
N ALA A 126 -30.98 14.25 14.36
CA ALA A 126 -32.34 14.09 13.84
C ALA A 126 -33.29 14.83 14.79
N GLU A 127 -33.77 15.96 14.29
CA GLU A 127 -34.57 16.97 15.00
C GLU A 127 -35.85 16.44 15.65
N LEU A 128 -36.20 17.09 16.75
CA LEU A 128 -37.53 17.09 17.36
C LEU A 128 -38.58 17.51 16.33
N ASN A 129 -39.64 16.71 16.17
CA ASN A 129 -40.98 17.18 15.81
C ASN A 129 -42.04 16.23 16.38
#